data_AF-A0A090XG71-F1
#
_entry.id   AF-A0A090XG71-F1
#
_cell.length_a   1.000
_cell.length_b   1.000
_cell.length_c   1.000
_cell.angle_alpha   90.00
_cell.angle_beta   90.00
_cell.angle_gamma   90.00
#
_symmetry.space_group_name_H-M   'P 1'
#
loop_
_entity.id
_entity.type
_entity.pdbx_description
1 polymer ?
#
loop_
_entity_poly.entity_id
_entity_poly.type
_entity_poly.pdbx_seq_one_letter_code
_entity_poly.pdbx_strand_id
1 'polypeptide(L)'
;MPVTLTFPYSQAAGVGRGYFVAADAPGAAGIVTVASTTGDVELRITRYNAPDFVATVTSGTTFSVSIGNIQTIGILALQTATGTLSLITNV
;
A
#
# COMPACT_ATOMS: atom_id res chain seq x y z
N MET A 1 -4.59 -2.85 20.26
CA MET A 1 -4.64 -4.20 19.65
C MET A 1 -4.37 -4.03 18.17
N PRO A 2 -3.51 -4.84 17.54
CA PRO A 2 -3.27 -4.71 16.10
C PRO A 2 -4.57 -5.01 15.33
N VAL A 3 -4.85 -4.17 14.34
CA VAL A 3 -5.96 -4.33 13.40
C VAL A 3 -5.37 -4.61 12.02
N THR A 4 -5.98 -5.55 11.31
CA THR A 4 -5.64 -5.87 9.92
C THR A 4 -6.72 -5.30 9.00
N LEU A 5 -6.31 -4.39 8.12
CA LEU A 5 -7.14 -3.88 7.04
C LEU A 5 -6.70 -4.56 5.73
N THR A 6 -7.64 -5.16 5.00
CA THR A 6 -7.35 -5.85 3.73
C THR A 6 -8.23 -5.29 2.63
N PHE A 7 -7.60 -4.90 1.53
CA PHE A 7 -8.25 -4.29 0.38
C PHE A 7 -7.90 -5.08 -0.88
N PRO A 8 -8.87 -5.76 -1.52
CA PRO A 8 -8.67 -6.26 -2.87
C PRO A 8 -8.57 -5.08 -3.84
N TYR A 9 -7.72 -5.22 -4.86
CA TYR A 9 -7.65 -4.26 -5.95
C TYR A 9 -7.75 -4.94 -7.31
N SER A 10 -8.39 -4.23 -8.23
CA SER A 10 -8.45 -4.55 -9.65
C SER A 10 -8.46 -3.23 -10.41
N GLN A 11 -7.44 -2.99 -11.22
CA GLN A 11 -7.17 -1.70 -11.85
C GLN A 11 -6.66 -1.90 -13.27
N ALA A 12 -7.09 -1.03 -14.19
CA ALA A 12 -6.52 -0.97 -15.54
C ALA A 12 -5.13 -0.31 -15.50
N ALA A 13 -4.32 -0.55 -16.55
CA ALA A 13 -3.00 0.09 -16.68
C ALA A 13 -3.09 1.62 -16.57
N GLY A 14 -2.19 2.22 -15.79
CA GLY A 14 -2.12 3.66 -15.53
C GLY A 14 -3.09 4.18 -14.46
N VAL A 15 -3.96 3.34 -13.88
CA VAL A 15 -4.90 3.76 -12.83
C VAL A 15 -4.23 3.69 -11.47
N GLY A 16 -4.25 4.80 -10.73
CA GLY A 16 -3.82 4.89 -9.34
C GLY A 16 -5.00 5.06 -8.37
N ARG A 17 -4.95 4.38 -7.23
CA ARG A 17 -5.97 4.49 -6.17
C ARG A 17 -5.33 4.50 -4.79
N GLY A 18 -5.89 5.34 -3.90
CA GLY A 18 -5.61 5.33 -2.47
C GLY A 18 -6.52 4.33 -1.74
N TYR A 19 -5.95 3.62 -0.77
CA TYR A 19 -6.63 2.57 -0.01
C TYR A 19 -6.66 2.82 1.49
N PHE A 20 -5.71 3.59 2.00
CA PHE A 20 -5.65 3.96 3.40
C PHE A 20 -5.26 5.42 3.54
N VAL A 21 -5.88 6.10 4.50
CA VAL A 21 -5.55 7.45 4.95
C VAL A 21 -5.60 7.44 6.47
N ALA A 22 -4.52 7.86 7.13
CA ALA A 22 -4.49 8.00 8.58
C ALA A 22 -5.36 9.19 9.01
N ALA A 23 -6.10 9.04 10.11
CA ALA A 23 -7.02 10.07 10.61
C ALA A 23 -6.29 11.25 11.26
N ASP A 24 -5.19 11.00 11.98
CA ASP A 24 -4.49 12.00 12.79
C ASP A 24 -2.96 11.95 12.62
N ALA A 25 -2.31 13.08 12.89
CA ALA A 25 -0.85 13.14 13.03
C ALA A 25 -0.42 12.48 14.36
N PRO A 26 0.69 11.72 14.42
CA PRO A 26 1.83 11.69 13.49
C PRO A 26 1.75 10.62 12.37
N GLY A 27 0.56 10.11 12.04
CA GLY A 27 0.37 9.00 11.10
C GLY A 27 0.46 7.62 11.77
N ALA A 28 0.06 6.58 11.03
CA ALA A 28 0.03 5.21 11.53
C ALA A 28 1.40 4.50 11.37
N ALA A 29 1.72 3.55 12.23
CA ALA A 29 2.89 2.69 12.06
C ALA A 29 2.45 1.24 11.91
N GLY A 30 3.01 0.53 10.93
CA GLY A 30 2.54 -0.81 10.64
C GLY A 30 3.37 -1.56 9.61
N ILE A 31 2.83 -2.70 9.21
CA ILE A 31 3.36 -3.54 8.14
C ILE A 31 2.39 -3.43 6.96
N VAL A 32 2.89 -2.93 5.83
CA VAL A 32 2.16 -2.87 4.57
C VAL A 32 2.58 -4.07 3.73
N THR A 33 1.62 -4.86 3.29
CA THR A 33 1.85 -6.00 2.40
C THR A 33 1.04 -5.86 1.13
N VAL A 34 1.70 -6.05 -0.01
CA VAL A 34 1.06 -6.07 -1.33
C VAL A 34 1.34 -7.42 -1.96
N ALA A 35 0.28 -8.17 -2.25
CA ALA A 35 0.36 -9.32 -3.14
C ALA A 35 -0.14 -8.86 -4.51
N SER A 36 0.72 -8.91 -5.53
CA SER A 36 0.30 -8.72 -6.92
C SER A 36 0.05 -10.08 -7.55
N THR A 37 -1.20 -10.33 -7.96
CA THR A 37 -1.60 -11.57 -8.64
C THR A 37 -1.33 -11.47 -10.13
N THR A 38 -1.69 -10.35 -10.74
CA THR A 38 -1.46 -10.05 -12.15
C THR A 38 -0.99 -8.61 -12.29
N GLY A 39 -0.08 -8.36 -13.22
CA GLY A 39 0.36 -7.01 -13.59
C GLY A 39 1.25 -6.35 -12.52
N ASP A 40 2.29 -5.66 -12.96
CA ASP A 40 3.16 -4.96 -12.03
C ASP A 40 2.44 -3.73 -11.46
N VAL A 41 2.70 -3.45 -10.19
CA VAL A 41 2.16 -2.29 -9.50
C VAL A 41 3.25 -1.51 -8.79
N GLU A 42 3.05 -0.21 -8.64
CA GLU A 42 3.85 0.64 -7.78
C GLU A 42 3.08 0.92 -6.49
N LEU A 43 3.64 0.48 -5.37
CA LEU A 43 3.19 0.84 -4.03
C LEU A 43 3.75 2.22 -3.70
N ARG A 44 2.88 3.15 -3.30
CA ARG A 44 3.26 4.49 -2.86
C ARG A 44 2.69 4.76 -1.48
N ILE A 45 3.56 5.10 -0.53
CA ILE A 45 3.21 5.41 0.85
C ILE A 45 3.73 6.82 1.15
N THR A 46 2.82 7.76 1.37
CA THR A 46 3.21 9.09 1.87
C THR A 46 3.32 9.06 3.39
N ARG A 47 4.24 9.87 3.93
CA ARG A 47 4.52 9.85 5.36
C ARG A 47 4.50 11.23 6.01
N TYR A 48 4.05 11.28 7.25
CA TYR A 48 4.06 12.51 8.04
C TYR A 48 5.48 12.86 8.47
N ASN A 49 5.93 14.05 8.08
CA ASN A 49 7.27 14.58 8.38
C ASN A 49 8.42 13.60 8.04
N ALA A 50 8.25 12.81 6.97
CA ALA A 50 9.24 11.87 6.47
C ALA A 50 9.10 11.72 4.94
N PRO A 51 10.15 11.30 4.21
CA PRO A 51 10.07 11.12 2.76
C PRO A 51 9.04 10.08 2.35
N ASP A 52 8.46 10.19 1.16
CA ASP A 52 7.62 9.12 0.60
C ASP A 52 8.40 7.80 0.46
N PHE A 53 7.68 6.68 0.54
CA PHE A 53 8.20 5.37 0.18
C PHE A 53 7.51 4.89 -1.10
N VAL A 54 8.32 4.47 -2.06
CA VAL A 54 7.86 3.97 -3.36
C VAL A 54 8.58 2.66 -3.65
N ALA A 55 7.83 1.64 -4.04
CA ALA A 55 8.39 0.35 -4.44
C ALA A 55 7.56 -0.28 -5.55
N THR A 56 8.23 -0.84 -6.55
CA THR A 56 7.59 -1.68 -7.56
C THR A 56 7.40 -3.09 -7.01
N VAL A 57 6.20 -3.62 -7.15
CA VAL A 57 5.82 -4.99 -6.80
C VAL A 57 5.51 -5.73 -8.08
N THR A 58 6.38 -6.68 -8.41
CA THR A 58 6.26 -7.49 -9.62
C THR A 58 5.08 -8.44 -9.54
N SER A 59 4.42 -8.67 -10.67
CA SER A 59 3.35 -9.66 -10.81
C SER A 59 3.76 -11.04 -10.29
N GLY A 60 2.87 -11.70 -9.56
CA GLY A 60 3.09 -13.02 -8.97
C GLY A 60 3.93 -13.01 -7.69
N THR A 61 4.25 -11.84 -7.14
CA THR A 61 5.05 -11.70 -5.91
C THR A 61 4.26 -11.03 -4.78
N THR A 62 4.74 -11.28 -3.56
CA THR A 62 4.28 -10.59 -2.36
C THR A 62 5.42 -9.76 -1.81
N PHE A 63 5.18 -8.47 -1.61
CA PHE A 63 6.12 -7.53 -1.01
C PHE A 63 5.58 -7.05 0.34
N SER A 64 6.43 -7.01 1.36
CA SER A 64 6.08 -6.49 2.69
C SER A 64 7.12 -5.50 3.18
N VAL A 65 6.67 -4.39 3.76
CA VAL A 65 7.53 -3.38 4.38
C VAL A 65 6.98 -2.96 5.74
N SER A 66 7.84 -2.93 6.75
CA SER A 66 7.54 -2.29 8.03
C SER A 66 7.92 -0.83 7.96
N ILE A 67 6.96 0.06 8.22
CA ILE A 67 7.14 1.49 8.01
C ILE A 67 6.30 2.30 9.00
N GLY A 68 6.90 3.38 9.53
CA GLY A 68 6.26 4.32 10.44
C GLY A 68 5.73 5.56 9.74
N ASN A 69 4.95 6.35 10.47
CA ASN A 69 4.41 7.66 10.07
C ASN A 69 3.58 7.63 8.77
N ILE A 70 2.91 6.51 8.46
CA ILE A 70 2.07 6.35 7.29
C ILE A 70 0.94 7.39 7.33
N GLN A 71 0.87 8.22 6.30
CA GLN A 71 -0.23 9.16 6.10
C GLN A 71 -1.21 8.62 5.07
N THR A 72 -0.73 8.13 3.93
CA THR A 72 -1.57 7.46 2.93
C THR A 72 -0.88 6.24 2.35
N ILE A 73 -1.68 5.27 1.88
CA ILE A 73 -1.20 4.13 1.09
C ILE A 73 -1.99 4.10 -0.21
N GLY A 74 -1.28 4.08 -1.33
CA GLY A 74 -1.86 3.95 -2.66
C GLY A 74 -1.13 2.92 -3.52
N ILE A 75 -1.83 2.45 -4.54
CA ILE A 75 -1.30 1.56 -5.57
C ILE A 75 -1.55 2.19 -6.93
N LEU A 76 -0.48 2.35 -7.71
CA LEU A 76 -0.51 2.68 -9.13
C LEU A 76 -0.31 1.41 -9.96
N ALA A 77 -1.26 1.08 -10.82
CA ALA A 77 -1.16 -0.07 -11.69
C ALA A 77 -0.30 0.27 -12.92
N LEU A 78 0.88 -0.34 -13.06
CA LEU A 78 1.76 -0.13 -14.22
C LEU A 78 1.23 -0.87 -15.45
N GLN A 79 0.56 -1.99 -15.21
CA GLN A 79 -0.19 -2.80 -16.17
C GLN A 79 -1.60 -3.02 -15.64
N THR A 80 -2.47 -3.70 -16.39
CA THR A 80 -3.73 -4.18 -15.82
C THR A 80 -3.41 -5.11 -14.66
N ALA A 81 -3.78 -4.69 -13.45
CA ALA A 81 -3.30 -5.31 -12.24
C ALA A 81 -4.41 -5.72 -11.27
N THR A 82 -4.23 -6.88 -10.67
CA THR A 82 -5.12 -7.41 -9.63
C THR A 82 -4.30 -7.97 -8.48
N GLY A 83 -4.84 -7.88 -7.27
CA GLY A 83 -4.15 -8.36 -6.09
C GLY A 83 -4.80 -7.92 -4.79
N THR A 84 -4.04 -7.98 -3.71
CA THR A 84 -4.47 -7.53 -2.38
C THR A 84 -3.43 -6.63 -1.75
N LEU A 85 -3.92 -5.59 -1.07
CA LEU A 85 -3.16 -4.74 -0.17
C LEU A 85 -3.64 -5.04 1.24
N SER A 86 -2.71 -5.20 2.18
CA SER A 86 -3.05 -5.25 3.60
C SER A 86 -2.17 -4.32 4.43
N LEU A 87 -2.76 -3.79 5.49
CA LEU A 87 -2.09 -3.01 6.52
C LEU A 87 -2.36 -3.65 7.88
N ILE A 88 -1.30 -4.04 8.58
CA ILE A 88 -1.37 -4.41 10.00
C ILE A 88 -0.83 -3.21 10.79
N THR A 89 -1.70 -2.54 11.53
CA THR A 89 -1.35 -1.35 12.33
C THR A 89 -1.95 -1.44 13.71
N ASN A 90 -1.34 -0.76 14.68
CA ASN A 90 -2.04 -0.44 15.92
C ASN A 90 -2.84 0.84 15.67
N VAL A 91 -4.15 0.77 15.93
CA VAL A 91 -5.01 1.95 16.05
C VAL A 91 -4.98 2.46 17.48
#